data_AF-A0A3S9VTA7-F1
#
_entry.id   AF-A0A3S9VTA7-F1
#
_cell.length_a   1.000
_cell.length_b   1.000
_cell.length_c   1.000
_cell.angle_alpha   90.00
_cell.angle_beta   90.00
_cell.angle_gamma   90.00
#
_symmetry.space_group_name_H-M   'P 1'
#
loop_
_entity.id
_entity.type
_entity.pdbx_description
1 polymer ?
#
loop_
_entity_poly.entity_id
_entity_poly.type
_entity_poly.pdbx_seq_one_letter_code
_entity_poly.pdbx_strand_id
1 'polypeptide(L)'
;MANNFFISIIVSLLFCISACSEQGKYSISGTWKGGNGKVVYLLNSWADTTVRDSAVVKNEKFHMEKPIDRIERCVLIVGDGKREIMLDEVPIEITIEGFLGGVLEELIPRKLVVTGSPEQDLLEKE
;
A
#
# COMPACT_ATOMS: atom_id res chain seq x y z
N MET A 1 -9.16 25.28 53.31
CA MET A 1 -9.51 25.69 51.93
C MET A 1 -8.27 25.67 51.01
N ALA A 2 -7.49 24.59 50.97
CA ALA A 2 -6.35 24.45 50.06
C ALA A 2 -6.33 23.09 49.34
N ASN A 3 -6.97 22.06 49.90
CA ASN A 3 -6.85 20.69 49.40
C ASN A 3 -7.69 20.40 48.14
N ASN A 4 -8.77 21.16 47.90
CA ASN A 4 -9.68 20.90 46.79
C ASN A 4 -9.25 21.61 45.49
N PHE A 5 -8.34 22.59 45.57
CA PHE A 5 -7.86 23.35 44.41
C PHE A 5 -6.74 22.61 43.67
N PHE A 6 -5.83 21.95 44.42
CA PHE A 6 -4.74 21.17 43.82
C PHE A 6 -5.23 19.88 43.15
N ILE A 7 -6.25 19.21 43.71
CA ILE A 7 -6.84 18.01 43.11
C ILE A 7 -7.52 18.33 41.76
N SER A 8 -8.17 19.49 41.64
CA SER A 8 -8.83 19.93 40.40
C SER A 8 -7.83 20.18 39.26
N ILE A 9 -6.61 20.63 39.56
CA ILE A 9 -5.57 20.88 38.55
C ILE A 9 -5.01 19.56 38.02
N ILE A 10 -4.81 18.57 38.90
CA ILE A 10 -4.27 17.25 38.53
C ILE A 10 -5.25 16.47 37.64
N VAL A 11 -6.56 16.57 37.88
CA VAL A 11 -7.58 15.90 37.05
C VAL A 11 -7.70 16.55 35.66
N SER A 12 -7.46 17.87 35.54
CA SER A 12 -7.47 18.58 34.25
C SER A 12 -6.21 18.33 33.39
N LEU A 13 -5.07 18.00 34.02
CA LEU A 13 -3.82 17.68 33.31
C LEU A 13 -3.77 16.24 32.78
N LEU A 14 -4.66 15.36 33.24
CA LEU A 14 -4.73 13.97 32.77
C LEU A 14 -5.54 13.79 31.47
N PHE A 15 -6.08 14.87 30.90
CA PHE A 15 -6.88 14.84 29.66
C PHE A 15 -6.08 15.20 28.41
N CYS A 16 -4.76 14.96 28.42
CA CYS A 16 -3.93 14.97 27.22
C CYS A 16 -3.60 13.54 26.80
N ILE A 17 -4.62 12.68 26.66
CA ILE A 17 -4.49 11.54 25.78
C ILE A 17 -4.63 12.14 24.39
N SER A 18 -3.48 12.45 23.79
CA SER A 18 -3.38 12.78 22.38
C SER A 18 -4.22 11.79 21.60
N ALA A 19 -5.37 12.22 21.09
CA ALA A 19 -5.93 11.62 19.90
C ALA A 19 -4.91 11.91 18.79
N CYS A 20 -3.84 11.12 18.73
CA CYS A 20 -3.31 10.76 17.43
C CYS A 20 -4.51 10.13 16.73
N SER A 21 -5.22 10.90 15.91
CA SER A 21 -5.94 10.28 14.82
C SER A 21 -4.87 9.51 14.06
N GLU A 22 -4.78 8.19 14.27
CA GLU A 22 -3.92 7.36 13.46
C GLU A 22 -4.40 7.59 12.03
N GLN A 23 -3.64 8.36 11.26
CA GLN A 23 -3.89 8.52 9.84
C GLN A 23 -3.89 7.11 9.26
N GLY A 24 -4.97 6.74 8.58
CA GLY A 24 -5.10 5.46 7.92
C GLY A 24 -3.85 5.18 7.09
N LYS A 25 -3.46 3.93 6.97
CA LYS A 25 -2.32 3.53 6.15
C LYS A 25 -2.76 2.50 5.14
N TYR A 26 -2.21 2.58 3.93
CA TYR A 26 -2.27 1.45 3.03
C TYR A 26 -1.12 0.49 3.30
N SER A 27 -1.31 -0.78 2.96
CA SER A 27 -0.27 -1.80 2.95
C SER A 27 -0.41 -2.61 1.66
N ILE A 28 0.66 -2.65 0.85
CA ILE A 28 0.75 -3.49 -0.33
C ILE A 28 1.91 -4.45 -0.12
N SER A 29 1.62 -5.75 -0.11
CA SER A 29 2.63 -6.80 -0.05
C SER A 29 2.53 -7.68 -1.29
N GLY A 30 3.63 -8.31 -1.66
CA GLY A 30 3.57 -9.27 -2.73
C GLY A 30 4.78 -10.15 -2.90
N THR A 31 4.60 -11.20 -3.70
CA THR A 31 5.63 -12.17 -4.05
C THR A 31 5.99 -12.09 -5.53
N TRP A 32 7.29 -12.03 -5.81
CA TRP A 32 7.87 -12.03 -7.15
C TRP A 32 9.05 -13.00 -7.20
N LYS A 33 8.76 -14.24 -7.63
CA LYS A 33 9.79 -15.27 -7.86
C LYS A 33 10.77 -14.85 -8.94
N GLY A 34 12.07 -14.90 -8.64
CA GLY A 34 13.14 -14.43 -9.55
C GLY A 34 13.20 -12.91 -9.75
N GLY A 35 12.41 -12.13 -8.98
CA GLY A 35 12.36 -10.67 -9.09
C GLY A 35 13.39 -9.92 -8.27
N ASN A 36 14.28 -10.61 -7.54
CA ASN A 36 15.22 -9.96 -6.62
C ASN A 36 16.03 -8.83 -7.29
N GLY A 37 16.06 -7.67 -6.66
CA GLY A 37 16.73 -6.47 -7.18
C GLY A 37 15.91 -5.66 -8.19
N LYS A 38 14.73 -6.16 -8.62
CA LYS A 38 13.76 -5.36 -9.39
C LYS A 38 12.97 -4.45 -8.47
N VAL A 39 12.34 -3.43 -9.06
CA VAL A 39 11.54 -2.44 -8.35
C VAL A 39 10.09 -2.55 -8.80
N VAL A 40 9.19 -2.55 -7.83
CA VAL A 40 7.75 -2.39 -8.03
C VAL A 40 7.42 -0.93 -7.76
N TYR A 41 6.62 -0.31 -8.63
CA TYR A 41 6.22 1.09 -8.49
C TYR A 41 4.71 1.21 -8.28
N LEU A 42 4.32 2.21 -7.51
CA LEU A 42 2.95 2.66 -7.36
C LEU A 42 2.84 4.06 -7.95
N LEU A 43 2.01 4.23 -8.96
CA LEU A 43 1.69 5.53 -9.57
C LEU A 43 0.37 6.06 -9.04
N ASN A 44 0.21 7.39 -9.08
CA ASN A 44 -1.06 8.05 -8.68
C ASN A 44 -2.24 7.58 -9.54
N SER A 45 -2.10 7.50 -10.87
CA SER A 45 -3.14 6.98 -11.78
C SER A 45 -2.60 6.68 -13.18
N TRP A 46 -3.46 6.32 -14.13
CA TRP A 46 -3.10 6.22 -15.55
C TRP A 46 -2.75 7.57 -16.19
N ALA A 47 -3.43 8.65 -15.77
CA ALA A 47 -3.26 9.99 -16.32
C ALA A 47 -2.12 10.76 -15.63
N ASP A 48 -1.96 10.57 -14.32
CA ASP A 48 -0.86 11.10 -13.53
C ASP A 48 0.14 9.98 -13.22
N THR A 49 1.23 9.96 -14.00
CA THR A 49 2.28 8.94 -13.91
C THR A 49 3.34 9.26 -12.86
N THR A 50 3.08 10.21 -11.96
CA THR A 50 3.97 10.49 -10.83
C THR A 50 4.07 9.27 -9.92
N VAL A 51 5.30 8.89 -9.57
CA VAL A 51 5.58 7.78 -8.65
C VAL A 51 5.21 8.21 -7.23
N ARG A 52 4.20 7.55 -6.67
CA ARG A 52 3.73 7.72 -5.29
C ARG A 52 4.58 6.93 -4.30
N ASP A 53 4.88 5.68 -4.65
CA ASP A 53 5.75 4.83 -3.85
C ASP A 53 6.48 3.79 -4.71
N SER A 54 7.46 3.13 -4.12
CA SER A 54 8.17 2.03 -4.75
C SER A 54 8.79 1.09 -3.72
N ALA A 55 8.92 -0.18 -4.07
CA ALA A 55 9.63 -1.16 -3.25
C ALA A 55 10.57 -2.02 -4.10
N VAL A 56 11.77 -2.24 -3.58
CA VAL A 56 12.73 -3.20 -4.14
C VAL A 56 12.35 -4.60 -3.69
N VAL A 57 12.28 -5.54 -4.62
CA VAL A 57 12.06 -6.95 -4.32
C VAL A 57 13.30 -7.54 -3.65
N LYS A 58 13.13 -8.12 -2.46
CA LYS A 58 14.15 -8.82 -1.69
C LYS A 58 13.60 -10.14 -1.18
N ASN A 59 14.38 -11.21 -1.29
CA ASN A 59 13.95 -12.57 -0.96
C ASN A 59 12.60 -12.93 -1.59
N GLU A 60 12.44 -12.54 -2.86
CA GLU A 60 11.24 -12.74 -3.68
C GLU A 60 9.97 -12.06 -3.14
N LYS A 61 10.13 -11.05 -2.27
CA LYS A 61 9.03 -10.30 -1.65
C LYS A 61 9.25 -8.81 -1.77
N PHE A 62 8.16 -8.06 -1.80
CA PHE A 62 8.18 -6.60 -1.68
C PHE A 62 7.05 -6.15 -0.75
N HIS A 63 7.20 -4.95 -0.21
CA HIS A 63 6.22 -4.35 0.69
C HIS A 63 6.30 -2.82 0.60
N MET A 64 5.15 -2.16 0.54
CA MET A 64 4.96 -0.72 0.59
C MET A 64 3.91 -0.40 1.64
N GLU A 65 4.21 0.52 2.55
CA GLU A 65 3.28 1.00 3.58
C GLU A 65 3.52 2.49 3.80
N LYS A 66 2.48 3.30 3.59
CA LYS A 66 2.48 4.73 3.92
C LYS A 66 1.09 5.17 4.37
N PRO A 67 1.00 6.34 5.05
CA PRO A 67 -0.29 6.95 5.34
C PRO A 67 -1.08 7.25 4.06
N ILE A 68 -2.40 7.22 4.18
CA ILE A 68 -3.35 7.52 3.12
C ILE A 68 -4.42 8.47 3.66
N ASP A 69 -4.82 9.45 2.85
CA ASP A 69 -5.83 10.44 3.23
C ASP A 69 -7.24 10.05 2.78
N ARG A 70 -7.35 9.18 1.78
CA ARG A 70 -8.60 8.76 1.16
C ARG A 70 -8.42 7.48 0.35
N ILE A 71 -9.52 6.76 0.16
CA ILE A 71 -9.59 5.63 -0.76
C ILE A 71 -9.51 6.15 -2.20
N GLU A 72 -8.61 5.60 -3.03
CA GLU A 72 -8.51 5.97 -4.44
C GLU A 72 -7.89 4.88 -5.33
N ARG A 73 -8.18 4.95 -6.64
CA ARG A 73 -7.58 4.06 -7.64
C ARG A 73 -6.14 4.51 -7.94
N CYS A 74 -5.21 3.57 -7.86
CA CYS A 74 -3.79 3.77 -8.18
C CYS A 74 -3.34 2.74 -9.23
N VAL A 75 -2.16 2.91 -9.81
CA VAL A 75 -1.60 1.94 -10.78
C VAL A 75 -0.32 1.33 -10.24
N LEU A 76 -0.33 0.00 -10.07
CA LEU A 76 0.84 -0.80 -9.74
C LEU A 76 1.60 -1.19 -11.01
N ILE A 77 2.92 -1.01 -11.01
CA ILE A 77 3.82 -1.43 -12.10
C ILE A 77 4.75 -2.52 -11.59
N VAL A 78 4.73 -3.67 -12.27
CA VAL A 78 5.56 -4.83 -11.99
C VAL A 78 6.21 -5.28 -13.31
N GLY A 79 7.52 -5.05 -13.44
CA GLY A 79 8.19 -5.20 -14.73
C GLY A 79 7.56 -4.26 -15.76
N ASP A 80 7.13 -4.80 -16.90
CA ASP A 80 6.42 -4.06 -17.93
C ASP A 80 4.89 -4.16 -17.79
N GLY A 81 4.42 -4.94 -16.82
CA GLY A 81 3.01 -5.09 -16.48
C GLY A 81 2.49 -3.91 -15.65
N LYS A 82 1.24 -3.50 -15.93
CA LYS A 82 0.52 -2.46 -15.18
C LYS A 82 -0.83 -3.01 -14.71
N ARG A 83 -1.24 -2.65 -13.50
CA ARG A 83 -2.50 -3.08 -12.88
C ARG A 83 -3.11 -1.94 -12.10
N GLU A 84 -4.39 -1.64 -12.32
CA GLU A 84 -5.13 -0.73 -11.45
C GLU A 84 -5.49 -1.44 -10.14
N ILE A 85 -5.33 -0.76 -9.01
CA ILE A 85 -5.66 -1.25 -7.68
C ILE A 85 -6.46 -0.21 -6.90
N MET A 86 -7.32 -0.66 -5.99
CA MET A 86 -8.01 0.19 -5.03
C MET A 86 -7.11 0.35 -3.81
N LEU A 87 -6.56 1.54 -3.60
CA LEU A 87 -5.72 1.84 -2.45
C LEU A 87 -6.62 2.29 -1.29
N ASP A 88 -6.67 1.49 -0.23
CA ASP A 88 -7.42 1.77 1.00
C ASP A 88 -6.64 1.27 2.24
N GLU A 89 -7.31 1.14 3.38
CA GLU A 89 -6.71 0.69 4.63
C GLU A 89 -6.70 -0.85 4.78
N VAL A 90 -7.31 -1.59 3.85
CA VAL A 90 -7.28 -3.05 3.82
C VAL A 90 -6.00 -3.51 3.12
N PRO A 91 -5.21 -4.42 3.71
CA PRO A 91 -4.00 -4.91 3.07
C PRO A 91 -4.25 -5.52 1.69
N ILE A 92 -3.44 -5.11 0.72
CA ILE A 92 -3.45 -5.61 -0.66
C ILE A 92 -2.34 -6.64 -0.82
N GLU A 93 -2.70 -7.85 -1.23
CA GLU A 93 -1.76 -8.94 -1.49
C GLU A 93 -1.64 -9.21 -2.99
N ILE A 94 -0.41 -9.15 -3.49
CA ILE A 94 -0.06 -9.30 -4.89
C ILE A 94 0.70 -10.61 -5.10
N THR A 95 0.17 -11.49 -5.94
CA THR A 95 0.89 -12.69 -6.37
C THR A 95 1.20 -12.62 -7.85
N ILE A 96 2.48 -12.71 -8.19
CA ILE A 96 2.95 -12.68 -9.58
C ILE A 96 3.31 -14.10 -10.02
N GLU A 97 2.47 -14.68 -10.87
CA GLU A 97 2.64 -16.04 -11.37
C GLU A 97 3.31 -16.03 -12.75
N GLY A 98 4.64 -16.21 -12.78
CA GLY A 98 5.41 -16.38 -14.00
C GLY A 98 5.54 -15.11 -14.86
N PHE A 99 6.47 -15.15 -15.81
CA PHE A 99 6.73 -14.05 -16.74
C PHE A 99 6.76 -14.56 -18.18
N LEU A 100 6.26 -13.76 -19.11
CA LEU A 100 6.57 -13.89 -20.53
C LEU A 100 7.93 -13.22 -20.75
N GLY A 101 8.78 -13.81 -21.60
CA GLY A 101 10.12 -13.28 -21.91
C GLY A 101 11.21 -14.36 -21.83
N GLY A 102 11.91 -14.56 -22.96
CA GLY A 102 13.21 -15.26 -23.00
C GLY A 102 14.34 -14.36 -22.49
N VAL A 103 15.60 -14.83 -22.59
CA VAL A 103 16.85 -14.27 -22.01
C VAL A 103 17.07 -12.75 -22.22
N LEU A 104 16.31 -12.08 -23.10
CA LEU A 104 16.48 -10.66 -23.47
C LEU A 104 15.17 -9.83 -23.57
N GLU A 105 13.99 -10.36 -23.22
CA GLU A 105 12.72 -9.64 -23.45
C GLU A 105 11.92 -9.33 -22.18
N GLU A 106 11.21 -8.20 -22.25
CA GLU A 106 10.27 -7.58 -21.32
C GLU A 106 9.64 -8.58 -20.33
N LEU A 107 9.87 -8.36 -19.04
CA LEU A 107 9.32 -9.20 -17.96
C LEU A 107 7.87 -8.79 -17.74
N ILE A 108 6.98 -9.16 -18.65
CA ILE A 108 5.53 -9.00 -18.49
C ILE A 108 5.03 -10.15 -17.59
N PRO A 109 4.38 -9.85 -16.44
CA PRO A 109 3.73 -10.86 -15.62
C PRO A 109 2.74 -11.68 -16.45
N ARG A 110 2.86 -13.01 -16.46
CA ARG A 110 1.86 -13.88 -17.12
C ARG A 110 0.49 -13.74 -16.46
N LYS A 111 0.50 -13.59 -15.14
CA LYS A 111 -0.68 -13.39 -14.33
C LYS A 111 -0.28 -12.63 -13.08
N LEU A 112 -1.08 -11.62 -12.76
CA LEU A 112 -0.96 -10.82 -11.56
C LEU A 112 -2.30 -10.93 -10.84
N VAL A 113 -2.29 -11.60 -9.69
CA VAL A 113 -3.45 -11.77 -8.82
C VAL A 113 -3.40 -10.67 -7.77
N VAL A 114 -4.50 -9.94 -7.62
CA VAL A 114 -4.68 -8.90 -6.61
C VAL A 114 -5.75 -9.40 -5.65
N THR A 115 -5.46 -9.35 -4.37
CA THR A 115 -6.42 -9.64 -3.30
C THR A 115 -6.47 -8.42 -2.40
N GLY A 116 -7.67 -7.95 -2.04
CA GLY A 116 -7.82 -6.72 -1.25
C GLY A 116 -9.22 -6.60 -0.67
N SER A 117 -9.70 -5.36 -0.58
CA SER A 117 -11.05 -5.03 -0.12
C SER A 117 -12.16 -5.51 -1.08
N PRO A 118 -13.43 -5.54 -0.64
CA PRO A 118 -14.56 -5.73 -1.55
C PRO A 118 -14.59 -4.72 -2.70
N GLU A 119 -14.14 -3.48 -2.47
CA GLU A 119 -14.01 -2.45 -3.49
C GLU A 119 -12.96 -2.83 -4.55
N GLN A 120 -11.86 -3.50 -4.16
CA GLN A 120 -10.90 -4.07 -5.09
C GLN A 120 -11.54 -5.16 -5.97
N ASP A 121 -12.44 -6.00 -5.43
CA ASP A 121 -13.14 -7.02 -6.20
C ASP A 121 -14.11 -6.43 -7.23
N LEU A 122 -14.62 -5.21 -6.99
CA LEU A 122 -15.47 -4.50 -7.94
C LEU A 122 -14.66 -4.00 -9.14
N LEU A 123 -13.41 -3.57 -8.93
CA LEU A 123 -12.52 -3.16 -10.02
C LEU A 123 -12.26 -4.28 -11.03
N GLU A 124 -12.18 -5.53 -10.59
CA GLU A 124 -11.91 -6.66 -11.49
C GLU A 124 -13.13 -7.05 -12.36
N LYS A 125 -14.32 -6.49 -12.10
CA LYS A 125 -15.57 -6.78 -12.80
C LYS A 125 -15.98 -5.70 -13.80
N GLU A 126 -15.29 -4.56 -13.83
CA GLU A 126 -15.50 -3.46 -14.78
C GLU A 126 -14.82 -3.75 -16.13
#